data_AF-A0A1J3GV50-F1
#
_entry.id   AF-A0A1J3GV50-F1
#
_cell.length_a   1.000
_cell.length_b   1.000
_cell.length_c   1.000
_cell.angle_alpha   90.00
_cell.angle_beta   90.00
_cell.angle_gamma   90.00
#
_symmetry.space_group_name_H-M   'P 1'
#
loop_
_entity.id
_entity.type
_entity.pdbx_description
1 polymer ?
#
loop_
_entity_poly.entity_id
_entity_poly.type
_entity_poly.pdbx_seq_one_letter_code
_entity_poly.pdbx_strand_id
1 'polypeptide(L)'
;VSVIVSPVSPTFSIEAFGGPKEVGEAIVRTVTGSGQRTDLKGTLLESNFRQDSEKNLKYYELEFKVESPLFRRHNVAVCCARGGRLYTLNAQAPESAWSEVSLEFHAIAKSFSIIS
;
A
#
# COMPACT_ATOMS: atom_id res chain seq x y z
N VAL A 1 -8.85 -8.03 -4.33
CA VAL A 1 -7.40 -7.71 -4.35
C VAL A 1 -7.02 -7.26 -5.75
N SER A 2 -6.12 -6.29 -5.86
CA SER A 2 -5.59 -5.80 -7.14
C SER A 2 -4.08 -5.59 -7.07
N VAL A 3 -3.39 -5.71 -8.20
CA VAL A 3 -2.00 -5.28 -8.36
C VAL A 3 -1.94 -4.21 -9.43
N ILE A 4 -1.34 -3.06 -9.10
CA ILE A 4 -1.12 -1.94 -10.00
C ILE A 4 0.36 -1.90 -10.34
N VAL A 5 0.69 -1.69 -11.61
CA VAL A 5 2.06 -1.53 -12.09
C VAL A 5 2.17 -0.17 -12.77
N SER A 6 2.99 0.70 -12.21
CA SER A 6 3.22 2.06 -12.73
C SER A 6 4.66 2.20 -13.21
N PRO A 7 4.90 2.87 -14.37
CA PRO A 7 6.25 3.17 -14.81
C PRO A 7 6.89 4.20 -13.88
N VAL A 8 8.18 4.01 -13.59
CA VAL A 8 9.03 4.94 -12.82
C VAL A 8 10.41 5.01 -13.47
N SER A 9 11.28 5.93 -13.03
CA SER A 9 12.67 5.95 -13.50
C SER A 9 13.32 4.58 -13.31
N PRO A 10 14.15 4.09 -14.26
CA PRO A 10 14.91 2.85 -14.08
C PRO A 10 15.78 2.83 -12.82
N THR A 11 16.21 4.01 -12.36
CA THR A 11 17.02 4.21 -11.14
C THR A 11 16.17 4.47 -9.89
N PHE A 12 14.84 4.42 -10.01
CA PHE A 12 13.94 4.68 -8.89
C PHE A 12 14.08 3.60 -7.81
N SER A 13 14.42 4.03 -6.59
CA SER A 13 14.29 3.22 -5.38
C SER A 13 13.04 3.67 -4.62
N ILE A 14 12.32 2.73 -4.02
CA ILE A 14 11.17 3.05 -3.16
C ILE A 14 11.56 3.97 -1.98
N GLU A 15 12.81 3.93 -1.56
CA GLU A 15 13.37 4.80 -0.52
C GLU A 15 13.45 6.26 -0.94
N ALA A 16 13.36 6.58 -2.24
CA ALA A 16 13.29 7.96 -2.71
C ALA A 16 12.02 8.68 -2.23
N PHE A 17 10.98 7.93 -1.83
CA PHE A 17 9.80 8.49 -1.16
C PHE A 17 9.94 8.63 0.36
N GLY A 18 11.07 8.20 0.94
CA GLY A 18 11.28 8.10 2.38
C GLY A 18 11.09 6.68 2.92
N GLY A 19 10.83 6.57 4.22
CA GLY A 19 10.55 5.30 4.88
C GLY A 19 9.12 4.81 4.62
N PRO A 20 8.76 3.64 5.17
CA PRO A 20 7.42 3.07 5.02
C PRO A 20 6.31 4.02 5.49
N LYS A 21 6.56 4.79 6.56
CA LYS A 21 5.58 5.73 7.11
C LYS A 21 5.32 6.88 6.14
N GLU A 22 6.37 7.51 5.61
CA GLU A 22 6.26 8.62 4.67
C GLU A 22 5.54 8.19 3.38
N VAL A 23 5.83 6.97 2.90
CA VAL A 23 5.12 6.38 1.77
C VAL A 23 3.66 6.10 2.09
N GLY A 24 3.38 5.53 3.27
CA GLY A 24 2.03 5.30 3.75
C GLY A 24 1.20 6.58 3.78
N GLU A 25 1.74 7.65 4.37
CA GLU A 25 1.12 8.96 4.42
C GLU A 25 0.92 9.54 3.02
N ALA A 26 1.90 9.41 2.12
CA ALA A 26 1.80 9.87 0.74
C ALA A 26 0.70 9.14 -0.04
N ILE A 27 0.56 7.82 0.14
CA ILE A 27 -0.50 7.01 -0.48
C ILE A 27 -1.86 7.43 0.07
N VAL A 28 -2.01 7.52 1.39
CA VAL A 28 -3.25 7.95 2.04
C VAL A 28 -3.66 9.32 1.53
N ARG A 29 -2.72 10.28 1.49
CA ARG A 29 -2.95 11.63 0.95
C ARG A 29 -3.37 11.59 -0.51
N THR A 30 -2.72 10.80 -1.36
CA THR A 30 -3.06 10.68 -2.78
C THR A 30 -4.48 10.11 -2.95
N VAL A 31 -4.82 9.06 -2.19
CA VAL A 31 -6.14 8.43 -2.24
C VAL A 31 -7.24 9.37 -1.71
N THR A 32 -6.96 10.26 -0.77
CA THR A 32 -7.92 11.27 -0.30
C THR A 32 -7.93 12.53 -1.16
N GLY A 33 -7.27 12.54 -2.32
CA GLY A 33 -7.23 13.71 -3.21
C GLY A 33 -6.45 14.88 -2.60
N SER A 34 -5.43 14.59 -1.80
CA SER A 34 -4.55 15.56 -1.14
C SER A 34 -5.30 16.58 -0.29
N GLY A 35 -6.41 16.17 0.34
CA GLY A 35 -7.25 17.05 1.15
C GLY A 35 -8.18 17.97 0.36
N GLN A 36 -8.17 17.91 -0.98
CA GLN A 36 -9.13 18.63 -1.82
C GLN A 36 -10.54 18.03 -1.74
N ARG A 37 -10.63 16.74 -1.39
CA ARG A 37 -11.89 16.04 -1.15
C ARG A 37 -12.22 16.07 0.33
N THR A 38 -13.10 16.99 0.71
CA THR A 38 -13.52 17.20 2.10
C THR A 38 -14.36 16.05 2.65
N ASP A 39 -14.90 15.20 1.78
CA ASP A 39 -15.71 14.04 2.11
C ASP A 39 -14.87 12.77 2.36
N LEU A 40 -13.57 12.77 2.06
CA LEU A 40 -12.69 11.62 2.25
C LEU A 40 -11.70 11.85 3.40
N LYS A 41 -11.78 11.00 4.42
CA LYS A 41 -10.78 10.90 5.47
C LYS A 41 -9.94 9.65 5.26
N GLY A 42 -8.63 9.82 5.30
CA GLY A 42 -7.68 8.73 5.21
C GLY A 42 -6.87 8.64 6.50
N THR A 43 -6.55 7.44 6.96
CA THR A 43 -5.75 7.24 8.17
C THR A 43 -4.82 6.07 7.97
N LEU A 44 -3.51 6.32 8.07
CA LEU A 44 -2.50 5.28 8.13
C LEU A 44 -2.55 4.65 9.53
N LEU A 45 -2.65 3.33 9.58
CA LEU A 45 -2.73 2.55 10.82
C LEU A 45 -1.39 1.91 11.14
N GLU A 46 -0.81 1.23 10.15
CA GLU A 46 0.49 0.60 10.28
C GLU A 46 1.35 0.83 9.04
N SER A 47 2.66 0.81 9.26
CA SER A 47 3.66 0.84 8.19
C SER A 47 4.84 -0.02 8.60
N ASN A 48 5.14 -1.05 7.81
CA ASN A 48 6.20 -2.01 8.04
C ASN A 48 7.15 -2.09 6.86
N PHE A 49 8.36 -2.53 7.15
CA PHE A 49 9.42 -2.78 6.16
C PHE A 49 9.72 -4.27 6.11
N ARG A 50 9.70 -4.83 4.90
CA ARG A 50 10.18 -6.18 4.62
C ARG A 50 11.25 -6.13 3.54
N GLN A 51 12.32 -6.89 3.72
CA GLN A 51 13.40 -7.02 2.73
C GLN A 51 13.51 -8.48 2.26
N ASP A 52 13.61 -8.66 0.95
CA ASP A 52 14.07 -9.90 0.32
C ASP A 52 15.56 -9.72 0.03
N SER A 53 16.41 -10.27 0.89
CA SER A 53 17.86 -10.12 0.81
C SER A 53 18.48 -10.83 -0.39
N GLU A 54 17.88 -11.94 -0.85
CA GLU A 54 18.37 -12.70 -2.00
C GLU A 54 18.20 -11.91 -3.30
N LYS A 55 17.07 -11.20 -3.44
CA LYS A 55 16.77 -10.37 -4.62
C LYS A 55 17.13 -8.91 -4.45
N ASN A 56 17.60 -8.51 -3.26
CA ASN A 56 17.83 -7.13 -2.86
C ASN A 56 16.60 -6.22 -3.11
N LEU A 57 15.40 -6.72 -2.78
CA LEU A 57 14.14 -6.00 -2.96
C LEU A 57 13.58 -5.53 -1.61
N LYS A 58 13.07 -4.30 -1.63
CA LYS A 58 12.42 -3.66 -0.48
C LYS A 58 10.92 -3.61 -0.72
N TYR A 59 10.17 -4.01 0.30
CA TYR A 59 8.71 -4.01 0.32
C TYR A 59 8.24 -3.13 1.47
N TYR A 60 7.42 -2.15 1.16
CA TYR A 60 6.74 -1.33 2.16
C TYR A 60 5.32 -1.84 2.31
N GLU A 61 5.01 -2.34 3.50
CA GLU A 61 3.71 -2.91 3.85
C GLU A 61 2.94 -1.88 4.65
N LEU A 62 1.69 -1.62 4.27
CA LEU A 62 0.92 -0.50 4.77
C LEU A 62 -0.49 -0.97 5.09
N GLU A 63 -1.00 -0.56 6.25
CA GLU A 63 -2.39 -0.75 6.63
C GLU A 63 -3.04 0.62 6.80
N PHE A 64 -4.16 0.86 6.14
CA PHE A 64 -4.83 2.15 6.19
C PHE A 64 -6.34 2.07 5.95
N LYS A 65 -7.06 3.04 6.50
CA LYS A 65 -8.49 3.25 6.29
C LYS A 65 -8.75 4.41 5.36
N VAL A 66 -9.81 4.28 4.57
CA VAL A 66 -10.39 5.38 3.80
C VAL A 66 -11.88 5.41 4.09
N GLU A 67 -12.35 6.55 4.56
CA GLU A 67 -13.69 6.76 5.08
C GLU A 67 -14.36 7.93 4.38
N SER A 68 -15.64 7.77 4.10
CA SER A 68 -16.54 8.80 3.60
C SER A 68 -17.94 8.58 4.16
N PRO A 69 -18.90 9.50 3.93
CA PRO A 69 -20.30 9.25 4.26
C PRO A 69 -20.91 8.04 3.55
N LEU A 70 -20.39 7.67 2.36
CA LEU A 70 -20.97 6.64 1.50
C LEU A 70 -20.32 5.26 1.69
N PHE A 71 -19.04 5.23 2.08
CA PHE A 71 -18.30 3.99 2.25
C PHE A 71 -17.19 4.14 3.29
N ARG A 72 -16.84 3.03 3.92
CA ARG A 72 -15.64 2.89 4.74
C ARG A 72 -14.93 1.62 4.33
N ARG A 73 -13.65 1.72 4.04
CA ARG A 73 -12.85 0.57 3.61
C ARG A 73 -11.54 0.50 4.36
N HIS A 74 -11.15 -0.74 4.63
CA HIS A 74 -9.88 -1.11 5.18
C HIS A 74 -8.98 -1.64 4.05
N ASN A 75 -7.73 -1.21 4.01
CA ASN A 75 -6.78 -1.58 2.98
C ASN A 75 -5.49 -2.09 3.60
N VAL A 76 -4.97 -3.19 3.05
CA VAL A 76 -3.58 -3.63 3.23
C VAL A 76 -2.90 -3.55 1.88
N ALA A 77 -1.82 -2.78 1.82
CA ALA A 77 -1.07 -2.55 0.59
C ALA A 77 0.40 -2.94 0.74
N VAL A 78 1.00 -3.37 -0.36
CA VAL A 78 2.44 -3.63 -0.45
C VAL A 78 3.01 -2.91 -1.66
N CYS A 79 4.04 -2.10 -1.45
CA CYS A 79 4.73 -1.38 -2.50
C CYS A 79 6.16 -1.92 -2.69
N CYS A 80 6.58 -2.12 -3.93
CA CYS A 80 7.94 -2.53 -4.28
C CYS A 80 8.35 -1.90 -5.62
N ALA A 81 9.61 -1.45 -5.74
CA ALA A 81 10.14 -0.93 -6.99
C ALA A 81 11.22 -1.87 -7.56
N ARG A 82 11.15 -2.16 -8.85
CA ARG A 82 12.17 -2.94 -9.58
C ARG A 82 12.15 -2.62 -11.06
N GLY A 83 13.32 -2.36 -11.65
CA GLY A 83 13.49 -2.29 -13.11
C GLY A 83 12.62 -1.25 -13.81
N GLY A 84 12.52 -0.04 -13.25
CA GLY A 84 11.68 1.03 -13.82
C GLY A 84 10.18 0.84 -13.63
N ARG A 85 9.78 -0.04 -12.70
CA ARG A 85 8.36 -0.27 -12.36
C ARG A 85 8.15 -0.19 -10.85
N LEU A 86 7.06 0.48 -10.46
CA LEU A 86 6.51 0.46 -9.11
C LEU A 86 5.31 -0.48 -9.11
N TYR A 87 5.38 -1.49 -8.26
CA TYR A 87 4.33 -2.48 -8.05
C TYR A 87 3.61 -2.15 -6.75
N THR A 88 2.29 -2.07 -6.80
CA THR A 88 1.44 -1.85 -5.63
C THR A 88 0.36 -2.91 -5.59
N LEU A 89 0.47 -3.85 -4.65
CA LEU A 89 -0.65 -4.69 -4.26
C LEU A 89 -1.57 -3.90 -3.34
N ASN A 90 -2.89 -4.01 -3.53
CA ASN A 90 -3.89 -3.50 -2.61
C ASN A 90 -4.98 -4.56 -2.38
N ALA A 91 -5.09 -5.06 -1.15
CA ALA A 91 -6.21 -5.85 -0.67
C ALA A 91 -7.14 -4.94 0.13
N GLN A 92 -8.42 -4.89 -0.24
CA GLN A 92 -9.38 -3.98 0.37
C GLN A 92 -10.74 -4.62 0.57
N ALA A 93 -11.42 -4.23 1.65
CA ALA A 93 -12.75 -4.69 2.02
C ALA A 93 -13.54 -3.56 2.68
N PRO A 94 -14.88 -3.60 2.68
CA PRO A 94 -15.69 -2.78 3.56
C PRO A 94 -15.25 -2.97 5.02
N GLU A 95 -15.22 -1.89 5.78
CA GLU A 95 -14.82 -1.93 7.20
C GLU A 95 -15.68 -2.91 8.01
N SER A 96 -16.96 -3.06 7.65
CA SER A 96 -17.90 -3.98 8.30
C SER A 96 -17.51 -5.46 8.15
N ALA A 97 -16.75 -5.83 7.12
CA ALA A 97 -16.30 -7.19 6.88
C ALA A 97 -14.83 -7.41 7.32
N TRP A 98 -14.17 -6.40 7.87
CA TRP A 98 -12.72 -6.42 8.12
C TRP A 98 -12.31 -7.55 9.07
N SER A 99 -13.07 -7.76 10.15
CA SER A 99 -12.78 -8.82 11.13
C SER A 99 -12.77 -10.22 10.51
N GLU A 100 -13.54 -10.44 9.44
CA GLU A 100 -13.64 -11.74 8.76
C GLU A 100 -12.46 -11.98 7.82
N VAL A 101 -11.98 -10.94 7.12
CA VAL A 101 -10.99 -11.07 6.03
C VAL A 101 -9.59 -10.59 6.39
N SER A 102 -9.41 -9.93 7.53
CA SER A 102 -8.13 -9.31 7.94
C SER A 102 -6.95 -10.29 7.89
N LEU A 103 -7.12 -11.50 8.44
CA LEU A 103 -6.08 -12.53 8.45
C LEU A 103 -5.65 -12.92 7.04
N GLU A 104 -6.61 -13.10 6.15
CA GLU A 104 -6.37 -13.48 4.76
C GLU A 104 -5.68 -12.34 3.99
N PHE A 105 -6.05 -11.08 4.25
CA PHE A 105 -5.42 -9.94 3.60
C PHE A 105 -3.98 -9.75 4.04
N HIS A 106 -3.67 -9.96 5.32
CA HIS A 106 -2.31 -10.00 5.82
C HIS A 106 -1.50 -11.14 5.19
N ALA A 107 -2.10 -12.32 5.05
CA ALA A 107 -1.45 -13.45 4.38
C ALA A 107 -1.17 -13.14 2.89
N ILE A 108 -2.14 -12.54 2.18
CA ILE A 108 -1.99 -12.11 0.79
C ILE A 108 -0.86 -11.08 0.67
N ALA A 109 -0.83 -10.05 1.53
CA ALA A 109 0.22 -9.04 1.55
C ALA A 109 1.61 -9.66 1.78
N LYS A 110 1.74 -10.54 2.78
CA LYS A 110 3.00 -11.25 3.07
C LYS A 110 3.45 -12.15 1.92
N SER A 111 2.51 -12.75 1.19
CA SER A 111 2.81 -13.62 0.04
C SER A 111 3.28 -12.85 -1.20
N PHE A 112 3.02 -11.54 -1.27
CA PHE A 112 3.39 -10.73 -2.42
C PHE A 112 4.90 -10.69 -2.59
N SER A 113 5.37 -11.07 -3.78
CA SER A 113 6.78 -11.03 -4.16
C SER A 113 6.92 -10.79 -5.66
N ILE A 114 7.96 -10.06 -6.05
CA ILE A 114 8.31 -9.88 -7.46
C ILE A 114 9.22 -11.03 -7.88
N ILE A 115 8.70 -11.85 -8.80
CA ILE A 115 9.50 -12.85 -9.52
C ILE A 115 10.15 -12.18 -10.74
N SER A 116 11.35 -12.65 -11.10
CA SER A 116 12.25 -12.18 -12.16
C SER A 116 11.65 -11.26 -13.21
#